data_AF-A0A7X3SLY0-F1
#
_entry.id   AF-A0A7X3SLY0-F1
#
_cell.length_a   1.000
_cell.length_b   1.000
_cell.length_c   1.000
_cell.angle_alpha   90.00
_cell.angle_beta   90.00
_cell.angle_gamma   90.00
#
_symmetry.space_group_name_H-M   'P 1'
#
loop_
_entity.id
_entity.type
_entity.pdbx_description
1 polymer ?
#
loop_
_entity_poly.entity_id
_entity_poly.type
_entity_poly.pdbx_seq_one_letter_code
_entity_poly.pdbx_strand_id
1 'polypeptide(L)'
;MYKEELKELADQMIRRIDFLDGAVKEVSEEALSKGRVLDVRWRGNVHFVLQTYHSDWGWYFAERNGERVSSLYRVGRFDERFYQAVQHFVGEINQGDFGHKRTASEKLAEIIEKRQLTSYMNTTKWIEFLQVMTEEMPLKIPYAYRTLFDVDGRNDDLFDTCYCSECFNGHDFKSLEWVKVKPKFCERKYRGRLIEDEEIWHDLEGEFIKGMKKYSIPYEAEDGMYIVYGYR
;
A
#
# COMPACT_ATOMS: atom_id res chain seq x y z
N MET A 1 24.23 -5.74 14.97
CA MET A 1 23.78 -6.70 15.99
C MET A 1 22.56 -7.47 15.49
N TYR A 2 21.44 -6.81 15.17
CA TYR A 2 20.21 -7.48 14.66
C TYR A 2 20.33 -8.32 13.37
N LYS A 3 21.22 -7.98 12.42
CA LYS A 3 21.31 -8.72 11.14
C LYS A 3 21.79 -10.16 11.28
N GLU A 4 22.72 -10.42 12.20
CA GLU A 4 23.28 -11.76 12.38
C GLU A 4 22.26 -12.70 13.03
N GLU A 5 21.50 -12.18 14.01
CA GLU A 5 20.39 -12.90 14.66
C GLU A 5 19.30 -13.28 13.65
N LEU A 6 18.98 -12.40 12.70
CA LEU A 6 17.99 -12.71 11.65
C LEU A 6 18.49 -13.75 10.64
N LYS A 7 19.80 -13.76 10.33
CA LYS A 7 20.40 -14.81 9.50
C LYS A 7 20.41 -16.15 10.21
N GLU A 8 20.79 -16.18 11.49
CA GLU A 8 20.77 -17.39 12.31
C GLU A 8 19.34 -17.95 12.45
N LEU A 9 18.35 -17.08 12.62
CA LEU A 9 16.94 -17.45 12.60
C LEU A 9 16.53 -18.10 11.26
N ALA A 10 16.92 -17.49 10.13
CA ALA A 10 16.62 -18.04 8.81
C ALA A 10 17.26 -19.42 8.62
N ASP A 11 18.53 -19.59 9.01
CA ASP A 11 19.23 -20.87 8.97
C ASP A 11 18.56 -21.92 9.85
N GLN A 12 18.09 -21.55 11.05
CA GLN A 12 17.34 -22.43 11.92
C GLN A 12 16.05 -22.90 11.24
N MET A 13 15.31 -22.00 10.61
CA MET A 13 14.07 -22.34 9.92
C MET A 13 14.31 -23.25 8.71
N ILE A 14 15.36 -22.98 7.93
CA ILE A 14 15.73 -23.81 6.78
C ILE A 14 16.05 -25.25 7.19
N ARG A 15 16.62 -25.46 8.38
CA ARG A 15 16.89 -26.81 8.89
C ARG A 15 15.65 -27.54 9.41
N ARG A 16 14.59 -26.81 9.75
CA ARG A 16 13.41 -27.35 10.45
C ARG A 16 12.20 -27.53 9.55
N ILE A 17 12.14 -26.84 8.42
CA ILE A 17 11.01 -26.86 7.50
C ILE A 17 11.44 -27.64 6.26
N ASP A 18 10.66 -28.63 5.87
CA ASP A 18 10.82 -29.29 4.59
C ASP A 18 10.14 -28.48 3.50
N PHE A 19 10.92 -27.79 2.67
CA PHE A 19 10.41 -26.97 1.58
C PHE A 19 10.03 -27.75 0.32
N LEU A 20 10.06 -29.09 0.34
CA LEU A 20 9.64 -29.92 -0.80
C LEU A 20 10.38 -29.50 -2.09
N ASP A 21 9.65 -29.15 -3.15
CA ASP A 21 10.23 -28.70 -4.43
C ASP A 21 10.70 -27.24 -4.42
N GLY A 22 10.57 -26.54 -3.29
CA GLY A 22 10.92 -25.14 -3.12
C GLY A 22 12.43 -24.90 -3.06
N ALA A 23 12.90 -23.96 -3.88
CA ALA A 23 14.30 -23.54 -3.86
C ALA A 23 14.48 -22.32 -2.96
N VAL A 24 15.20 -22.48 -1.85
CA VAL A 24 15.61 -21.37 -0.98
C VAL A 24 16.48 -20.40 -1.77
N LYS A 25 16.19 -19.11 -1.64
CA LYS A 25 16.92 -18.02 -2.30
C LYS A 25 17.70 -17.22 -1.28
N GLU A 26 18.86 -16.77 -1.71
CA GLU A 26 19.63 -15.81 -0.94
C GLU A 26 18.85 -14.50 -0.85
N VAL A 27 18.67 -14.02 0.37
CA VAL A 27 18.02 -12.75 0.66
C VAL A 27 19.07 -11.65 0.60
N SER A 28 18.87 -10.67 -0.29
CA SER A 28 19.78 -9.53 -0.41
C SER A 28 19.80 -8.68 0.86
N GLU A 29 20.89 -7.93 1.09
CA GLU A 29 20.97 -7.05 2.26
C GLU A 29 19.86 -5.98 2.30
N GLU A 30 19.40 -5.54 1.13
CA GLU A 30 18.29 -4.59 1.00
C GLU A 30 16.94 -5.24 1.38
N ALA A 31 16.71 -6.48 0.96
CA ALA A 31 15.51 -7.22 1.35
C ALA A 31 15.52 -7.53 2.86
N LEU A 32 16.69 -7.88 3.41
CA LEU A 32 16.87 -8.11 4.83
C LEU A 32 16.65 -6.83 5.67
N SER A 33 17.10 -5.67 5.20
CA SER A 33 16.83 -4.39 5.89
C SER A 33 15.34 -4.01 5.86
N LYS A 34 14.61 -4.50 4.87
CA LYS A 34 13.14 -4.44 4.77
C LYS A 34 12.43 -5.59 5.52
N GLY A 35 13.18 -6.38 6.29
CA GLY A 35 12.64 -7.44 7.15
C GLY A 35 12.37 -8.77 6.44
N ARG A 36 12.60 -8.93 5.13
CA ARG A 36 12.49 -10.24 4.47
C ARG A 36 13.65 -11.09 4.98
N VAL A 37 13.37 -12.21 5.66
CA VAL A 37 14.41 -13.07 6.25
C VAL A 37 14.51 -14.43 5.56
N LEU A 38 13.41 -14.88 4.94
CA LEU A 38 13.37 -16.13 4.20
C LEU A 38 12.56 -15.97 2.93
N ASP A 39 13.09 -16.53 1.85
CA ASP A 39 12.51 -16.50 0.53
C ASP A 39 12.70 -17.86 -0.13
N VAL A 40 11.61 -18.57 -0.41
CA VAL A 40 11.64 -19.90 -1.01
C VAL A 40 10.74 -19.91 -2.23
N ARG A 41 11.26 -20.37 -3.38
CA ARG A 41 10.59 -20.21 -4.67
C ARG A 41 10.25 -21.53 -5.33
N TRP A 42 9.02 -21.62 -5.84
CA TRP A 42 8.50 -22.71 -6.65
C TRP A 42 8.35 -22.31 -8.13
N ARG A 43 7.94 -23.28 -8.96
CA ARG A 43 7.52 -23.04 -10.35
C ARG A 43 6.38 -22.02 -10.41
N GLY A 44 6.26 -21.32 -11.54
CA GLY A 44 5.26 -20.26 -11.70
C GLY A 44 5.56 -18.97 -10.92
N ASN A 45 6.78 -18.82 -10.40
CA ASN A 45 7.22 -17.66 -9.64
C ASN A 45 6.38 -17.40 -8.38
N VAL A 46 5.95 -18.47 -7.72
CA VAL A 46 5.30 -18.43 -6.40
C VAL A 46 6.37 -18.56 -5.33
N HIS A 47 6.31 -17.71 -4.30
CA HIS A 47 7.29 -17.63 -3.23
C HIS A 47 6.61 -17.80 -1.90
N PHE A 48 7.20 -18.59 -1.00
CA PHE A 48 7.00 -18.44 0.44
C PHE A 48 7.91 -17.32 0.93
N VAL A 49 7.34 -16.39 1.68
CA VAL A 49 8.08 -15.27 2.25
C VAL A 49 7.85 -15.20 3.74
N LEU A 50 8.92 -15.10 4.53
CA LEU A 50 8.87 -14.72 5.93
C LEU A 50 9.48 -13.33 6.11
N GLN A 51 8.73 -12.46 6.77
CA GLN A 51 9.16 -11.11 7.14
C GLN A 51 9.17 -10.92 8.65
N THR A 52 10.27 -10.42 9.17
CA THR A 52 10.40 -9.96 10.55
C THR A 52 11.56 -8.97 10.73
N TYR A 53 11.42 -8.12 11.75
CA TYR A 53 12.49 -7.25 12.27
C TYR A 53 13.02 -7.73 13.63
N HIS A 54 12.50 -8.85 14.14
CA HIS A 54 12.76 -9.38 15.47
C HIS A 54 12.92 -10.90 15.45
N SER A 55 13.55 -11.46 16.47
CA SER A 55 13.80 -12.90 16.56
C SER A 55 12.61 -13.71 17.09
N ASP A 56 11.53 -13.06 17.52
CA ASP A 56 10.42 -13.70 18.25
C ASP A 56 9.04 -13.55 17.60
N TRP A 57 8.81 -12.59 16.71
CA TRP A 57 7.54 -12.46 16.00
C TRP A 57 7.77 -12.19 14.53
N GLY A 58 6.74 -12.28 13.69
CA GLY A 58 6.85 -11.98 12.27
C GLY A 58 5.56 -12.22 11.51
N TRP A 59 5.70 -12.26 10.18
CA TRP A 59 4.60 -12.55 9.26
C TRP A 59 5.09 -13.45 8.14
N TYR A 60 4.27 -14.41 7.73
CA TYR A 60 4.54 -15.16 6.50
C TYR A 60 3.35 -15.12 5.55
N PHE A 61 3.64 -15.31 4.27
CA PHE A 61 2.68 -15.25 3.19
C PHE A 61 3.25 -15.83 1.90
N ALA A 62 2.38 -16.03 0.91
CA ALA A 62 2.76 -16.38 -0.44
C ALA A 62 2.75 -15.15 -1.34
N GLU A 63 3.78 -14.99 -2.17
CA GLU A 63 3.85 -14.00 -3.25
C GLU A 63 3.86 -14.67 -4.61
N ARG A 64 3.34 -14.00 -5.63
CA ARG A 64 3.60 -14.31 -7.03
C ARG A 64 3.97 -13.03 -7.76
N ASN A 65 5.04 -13.06 -8.56
CA ASN A 65 5.52 -11.89 -9.28
C ASN A 65 5.82 -10.67 -8.38
N GLY A 66 6.25 -10.90 -7.14
CA GLY A 66 6.55 -9.85 -6.16
C GLY A 66 5.31 -9.21 -5.51
N GLU A 67 4.14 -9.79 -5.70
CA GLU A 67 2.88 -9.33 -5.10
C GLU A 67 2.24 -10.43 -4.25
N ARG A 68 1.71 -10.08 -3.09
CA ARG A 68 1.08 -11.04 -2.16
C ARG A 68 -0.18 -11.67 -2.79
N VAL A 69 -0.26 -12.99 -2.76
CA VAL A 69 -1.41 -13.79 -3.27
C VAL A 69 -2.12 -14.60 -2.17
N SER A 70 -1.66 -14.52 -0.93
CA SER A 70 -2.32 -15.09 0.26
C SER A 70 -2.73 -14.00 1.27
N SER A 71 -3.40 -14.43 2.34
CA SER A 71 -3.47 -13.64 3.57
C SER A 71 -2.07 -13.41 4.16
N LEU A 72 -1.94 -12.37 4.97
CA LEU A 72 -0.76 -12.12 5.81
C LEU A 72 -0.95 -12.86 7.14
N TYR A 73 -0.16 -13.89 7.41
CA TYR A 73 -0.28 -14.68 8.63
C TYR A 73 0.69 -14.15 9.70
N ARG A 74 0.14 -13.60 10.78
CA ARG A 74 0.92 -13.11 11.93
C ARG A 74 1.40 -14.28 12.79
N VAL A 75 2.66 -14.19 13.20
CA VAL A 75 3.30 -15.12 14.12
C VAL A 75 3.77 -14.33 15.34
N GLY A 76 3.35 -14.78 16.53
CA GLY A 76 3.77 -14.15 17.79
C GLY A 76 5.01 -14.80 18.42
N ARG A 77 5.35 -16.04 18.02
CA ARG A 77 6.48 -16.87 18.47
C ARG A 77 6.82 -17.93 17.43
N PHE A 78 8.11 -18.22 17.23
CA PHE A 78 8.59 -19.29 16.34
C PHE A 78 8.72 -20.64 17.08
N ASP A 79 7.59 -21.19 17.54
CA ASP A 79 7.50 -22.47 18.24
C ASP A 79 7.01 -23.62 17.34
N GLU A 80 6.79 -24.82 17.89
CA GLU A 80 6.31 -25.98 17.11
C GLU A 80 5.02 -25.72 16.33
N ARG A 81 4.11 -24.89 16.86
CA ARG A 81 2.85 -24.57 16.17
C ARG A 81 3.12 -23.74 14.93
N PHE A 82 4.07 -22.81 15.01
CA PHE A 82 4.54 -22.07 13.85
C PHE A 82 5.11 -23.01 12.79
N TYR A 83 6.02 -23.92 13.15
CA TYR A 83 6.63 -24.84 12.18
C TYR A 83 5.59 -25.76 11.52
N GLN A 84 4.62 -26.27 12.29
CA GLN A 84 3.52 -27.07 11.74
C GLN A 84 2.64 -26.27 10.78
N ALA A 85 2.31 -25.02 11.13
CA ALA A 85 1.51 -24.14 10.27
C ALA A 85 2.25 -23.81 8.97
N VAL A 86 3.56 -23.49 9.04
CA VAL A 86 4.37 -23.24 7.84
C VAL A 86 4.53 -24.50 7.02
N GLN A 87 4.71 -25.67 7.62
CA GLN A 87 4.81 -26.93 6.88
C GLN A 87 3.52 -27.23 6.08
N HIS A 88 2.35 -26.96 6.68
CA HIS A 88 1.07 -27.05 5.97
C HIS A 88 1.01 -26.06 4.80
N PHE A 89 1.35 -24.79 5.05
CA PHE A 89 1.33 -23.72 4.05
C PHE A 89 2.30 -23.98 2.88
N VAL A 90 3.48 -24.53 3.17
CA VAL A 90 4.44 -25.01 2.17
C VAL A 90 3.82 -26.13 1.31
N GLY A 91 3.08 -27.06 1.94
CA GLY A 91 2.33 -28.09 1.22
C GLY A 91 1.32 -27.51 0.24
N GLU A 92 0.53 -26.50 0.65
CA GLU A 92 -0.42 -25.77 -0.21
C GLU A 92 0.28 -25.12 -1.41
N ILE A 93 1.43 -24.47 -1.18
CA ILE A 93 2.24 -23.89 -2.27
C ILE A 93 2.71 -24.98 -3.23
N ASN A 94 3.23 -26.10 -2.72
CA ASN A 94 3.75 -27.19 -3.55
C ASN A 94 2.65 -27.86 -4.39
N GLN A 95 1.42 -27.91 -3.88
CA GLN A 95 0.25 -28.43 -4.59
C GLN A 95 -0.30 -27.47 -5.66
N GLY A 96 0.16 -26.22 -5.67
CA GLY A 96 -0.20 -25.22 -6.68
C GLY A 96 -1.35 -24.30 -6.29
N ASP A 97 -1.74 -24.26 -5.01
CA ASP A 97 -2.91 -23.51 -4.52
C ASP A 97 -2.82 -22.00 -4.73
N PHE A 98 -1.62 -21.47 -4.94
CA PHE A 98 -1.38 -20.04 -5.15
C PHE A 98 -1.03 -19.71 -6.61
N GLY A 99 -0.78 -20.70 -7.47
CA GLY A 99 -0.40 -20.48 -8.86
C GLY A 99 -1.50 -19.84 -9.70
N HIS A 100 -2.76 -20.11 -9.37
CA HIS A 100 -3.94 -19.56 -10.04
C HIS A 100 -4.49 -18.30 -9.37
N LYS A 101 -3.99 -17.92 -8.19
CA LYS A 101 -4.49 -16.75 -7.47
C LYS A 101 -3.97 -15.48 -8.14
N ARG A 102 -4.89 -14.56 -8.40
CA ARG A 102 -4.58 -13.29 -9.07
C ARG A 102 -3.77 -12.36 -8.16
N THR A 103 -2.75 -11.73 -8.73
CA THR A 103 -2.00 -10.67 -8.04
C THR A 103 -2.79 -9.37 -8.02
N ALA A 104 -2.33 -8.37 -7.26
CA ALA A 104 -2.97 -7.05 -7.23
C ALA A 104 -2.94 -6.39 -8.62
N SER A 105 -1.80 -6.44 -9.33
CA SER A 105 -1.67 -5.92 -10.69
C SER A 105 -2.58 -6.63 -11.70
N GLU A 106 -2.77 -7.94 -11.60
CA GLU A 106 -3.69 -8.66 -12.49
C GLU A 106 -5.15 -8.31 -12.22
N LYS A 107 -5.54 -8.16 -10.94
CA LYS A 107 -6.89 -7.69 -10.57
C LYS A 107 -7.12 -6.27 -11.08
N LEU A 108 -6.11 -5.42 -10.99
CA LEU A 108 -6.16 -4.05 -11.49
C LEU A 108 -6.36 -4.03 -13.01
N ALA A 109 -5.57 -4.82 -13.75
CA ALA A 109 -5.68 -4.92 -15.20
C ALA A 109 -7.08 -5.39 -15.64
N GLU A 110 -7.67 -6.36 -14.94
CA GLU A 110 -9.04 -6.82 -15.19
C GLU A 110 -10.08 -5.71 -14.94
N ILE A 111 -9.92 -4.91 -13.88
CA ILE A 111 -10.82 -3.79 -13.60
C ILE A 111 -10.73 -2.73 -14.70
N ILE A 112 -9.50 -2.37 -15.09
CA ILE A 112 -9.23 -1.41 -16.17
C ILE A 112 -9.85 -1.90 -17.47
N GLU A 113 -9.63 -3.16 -17.85
CA GLU A 113 -10.20 -3.76 -19.05
C GLU A 113 -11.74 -3.79 -18.98
N LYS A 114 -12.31 -4.30 -17.89
CA LYS A 114 -13.76 -4.42 -17.75
C LYS A 114 -14.48 -3.07 -17.78
N ARG A 115 -13.89 -2.05 -17.17
CA ARG A 115 -14.43 -0.68 -17.10
C ARG A 115 -13.99 0.19 -18.29
N GLN A 116 -13.14 -0.32 -19.19
CA GLN A 116 -12.58 0.39 -20.34
C GLN A 116 -11.86 1.70 -19.96
N LEU A 117 -11.14 1.67 -18.85
CA LEU A 117 -10.45 2.85 -18.30
C LEU A 117 -9.12 3.10 -19.02
N THR A 118 -8.75 4.36 -19.14
CA THR A 118 -7.45 4.80 -19.65
C THR A 118 -6.64 5.41 -18.51
N SER A 119 -5.32 5.20 -18.50
CA SER A 119 -4.44 5.85 -17.53
C SER A 119 -4.22 7.33 -17.89
N TYR A 120 -4.46 8.22 -16.94
CA TYR A 120 -4.28 9.67 -17.09
C TYR A 120 -3.07 10.22 -16.32
N MET A 121 -2.49 9.43 -15.42
CA MET A 121 -1.36 9.84 -14.58
C MET A 121 -0.35 8.72 -14.39
N ASN A 122 0.94 9.07 -14.37
CA ASN A 122 2.04 8.13 -14.10
C ASN A 122 2.61 8.33 -12.68
N THR A 123 3.44 7.38 -12.24
CA THR A 123 4.05 7.41 -10.90
C THR A 123 4.84 8.70 -10.63
N THR A 124 5.58 9.23 -11.60
CA THR A 124 6.35 10.47 -11.42
C THR A 124 5.43 11.65 -11.13
N LYS A 125 4.33 11.80 -11.88
CA LYS A 125 3.33 12.85 -11.67
C LYS A 125 2.61 12.71 -10.34
N TRP A 126 2.34 11.48 -9.90
CA TRP A 126 1.79 11.24 -8.56
C TRP A 126 2.74 11.65 -7.44
N ILE A 127 4.05 11.39 -7.58
CA ILE A 127 5.07 11.83 -6.62
C ILE A 127 5.15 13.37 -6.59
N GLU A 128 5.15 14.01 -7.75
CA GLU A 128 5.14 15.48 -7.86
C GLU A 128 3.87 16.08 -7.25
N PHE A 129 2.70 15.47 -7.48
CA PHE A 129 1.45 15.87 -6.84
C PHE A 129 1.51 15.71 -5.32
N LEU A 130 2.04 14.58 -4.81
CA LEU A 130 2.22 14.39 -3.38
C LEU A 130 3.13 15.48 -2.81
N GLN A 131 4.26 15.76 -3.47
CA GLN A 131 5.19 16.82 -3.08
C GLN A 131 4.48 18.18 -2.95
N VAL A 132 3.65 18.56 -3.92
CA VAL A 132 2.84 19.78 -3.83
C VAL A 132 1.99 19.75 -2.55
N MET A 133 1.23 18.67 -2.36
CA MET A 133 0.27 18.55 -1.26
C MET A 133 0.91 18.49 0.13
N THR A 134 2.09 17.88 0.27
CA THR A 134 2.73 17.63 1.57
C THR A 134 3.83 18.62 1.94
N GLU A 135 4.52 19.20 0.95
CA GLU A 135 5.73 20.00 1.18
C GLU A 135 5.57 21.48 0.74
N GLU A 136 4.77 21.76 -0.29
CA GLU A 136 4.69 23.11 -0.87
C GLU A 136 3.45 23.90 -0.41
N MET A 137 2.37 23.22 -0.03
CA MET A 137 1.20 23.89 0.50
C MET A 137 1.49 24.51 1.88
N PRO A 138 1.01 25.74 2.14
CA PRO A 138 1.22 26.40 3.43
C PRO A 138 0.50 25.70 4.58
N LEU A 139 -0.58 24.97 4.28
CA LEU A 139 -1.37 24.19 5.22
C LEU A 139 -1.85 22.90 4.53
N LYS A 140 -2.12 21.88 5.35
CA LYS A 140 -2.72 20.61 4.90
C LYS A 140 -4.12 20.87 4.35
N ILE A 141 -4.34 20.48 3.10
CA ILE A 141 -5.64 20.63 2.44
C ILE A 141 -6.46 19.36 2.62
N PRO A 142 -7.78 19.44 2.82
CA PRO A 142 -8.63 18.26 2.75
C PRO A 142 -8.55 17.57 1.39
N TYR A 143 -8.40 16.25 1.40
CA TYR A 143 -8.44 15.43 0.20
C TYR A 143 -9.31 14.18 0.41
N ALA A 144 -9.87 13.67 -0.67
CA ALA A 144 -10.49 12.36 -0.74
C ALA A 144 -9.86 11.60 -1.91
N TYR A 145 -9.87 10.27 -1.85
CA TYR A 145 -9.38 9.46 -2.96
C TYR A 145 -10.21 8.21 -3.12
N ARG A 146 -10.21 7.71 -4.34
CA ARG A 146 -10.80 6.44 -4.72
C ARG A 146 -9.77 5.58 -5.39
N THR A 147 -9.80 4.30 -5.07
CA THR A 147 -9.00 3.26 -5.72
C THR A 147 -9.90 2.46 -6.65
N LEU A 148 -9.30 1.83 -7.66
CA LEU A 148 -10.01 0.92 -8.55
C LEU A 148 -10.59 -0.30 -7.84
N PHE A 149 -10.10 -0.62 -6.64
CA PHE A 149 -10.60 -1.70 -5.79
C PHE A 149 -11.81 -1.31 -4.93
N ASP A 150 -12.13 -0.02 -4.82
CA ASP A 150 -13.29 0.43 -4.07
C ASP A 150 -14.59 -0.05 -4.71
N VAL A 151 -15.55 -0.39 -3.84
CA VAL A 151 -16.89 -0.80 -4.23
C VAL A 151 -17.77 0.43 -4.45
N ASP A 152 -18.68 0.35 -5.43
CA ASP A 152 -19.65 1.39 -5.68
C ASP A 152 -20.55 1.60 -4.44
N GLY A 153 -20.79 2.86 -4.08
CA GLY A 153 -21.54 3.24 -2.87
C GLY A 153 -20.67 3.64 -1.68
N ARG A 154 -19.34 3.67 -1.81
CA ARG A 154 -18.46 4.40 -0.88
C ARG A 154 -18.85 5.89 -0.86
N ASN A 155 -18.83 6.50 0.32
CA ASN A 155 -19.03 7.94 0.42
C ASN A 155 -17.75 8.66 -0.03
N ASP A 156 -17.76 9.07 -1.30
CA ASP A 156 -16.66 9.73 -1.99
C ASP A 156 -16.45 11.20 -1.54
N ASP A 157 -17.30 11.70 -0.64
CA ASP A 157 -17.25 13.06 -0.07
C ASP A 157 -16.68 13.09 1.36
N LEU A 158 -16.10 11.98 1.83
CA LEU A 158 -15.35 11.94 3.08
C LEU A 158 -13.92 12.44 2.84
N PHE A 159 -13.70 13.73 3.08
CA PHE A 159 -12.39 14.34 3.01
C PHE A 159 -11.61 14.16 4.32
N ASP A 160 -10.35 13.76 4.18
CA ASP A 160 -9.38 13.65 5.27
C ASP A 160 -8.33 14.77 5.18
N THR A 161 -7.75 15.14 6.30
CA THR A 161 -6.62 16.07 6.42
C THR A 161 -5.37 15.38 6.98
N CYS A 162 -5.41 14.05 7.18
CA CYS A 162 -4.30 13.25 7.64
C CYS A 162 -3.34 12.91 6.49
N TYR A 163 -2.10 13.39 6.63
CA TYR A 163 -0.97 13.08 5.75
C TYR A 163 0.03 12.24 6.53
N CYS A 164 -0.30 10.97 6.74
CA CYS A 164 0.60 9.97 7.33
C CYS A 164 1.09 8.99 6.25
N SER A 165 1.85 7.97 6.63
CA SER A 165 2.32 6.93 5.70
C SER A 165 1.22 6.16 4.97
N GLU A 166 -0.04 6.27 5.41
CA GLU A 166 -1.20 5.62 4.80
C GLU A 166 -1.99 6.55 3.86
N CYS A 167 -1.61 7.82 3.76
CA CYS A 167 -2.27 8.75 2.84
C CYS A 167 -2.17 8.27 1.39
N PHE A 168 -3.18 8.59 0.58
CA PHE A 168 -3.26 8.18 -0.83
C PHE A 168 -3.05 6.67 -1.05
N ASN A 169 -3.75 5.83 -0.27
CA ASN A 169 -3.65 4.37 -0.28
C ASN A 169 -2.23 3.85 -0.02
N GLY A 170 -1.54 4.40 0.99
CA GLY A 170 -0.15 4.02 1.31
C GLY A 170 0.83 4.23 0.16
N HIS A 171 0.55 5.23 -0.69
CA HIS A 171 1.29 5.54 -1.92
C HIS A 171 1.24 4.44 -3.01
N ASP A 172 0.25 3.53 -2.98
CA ASP A 172 -0.03 2.66 -4.13
C ASP A 172 -0.75 3.42 -5.25
N PHE A 173 0.00 4.30 -5.91
CA PHE A 173 -0.48 5.18 -6.96
C PHE A 173 -1.05 4.45 -8.18
N LYS A 174 -0.67 3.19 -8.40
CA LYS A 174 -1.17 2.40 -9.52
C LYS A 174 -2.64 2.03 -9.36
N SER A 175 -3.13 2.00 -8.13
CA SER A 175 -4.52 1.68 -7.81
C SER A 175 -5.44 2.90 -7.80
N LEU A 176 -4.91 4.12 -7.73
CA LEU A 176 -5.70 5.34 -7.59
C LEU A 176 -6.51 5.60 -8.86
N GLU A 177 -7.83 5.62 -8.72
CA GLU A 177 -8.76 6.02 -9.76
C GLU A 177 -8.78 7.55 -9.85
N TRP A 178 -8.99 8.23 -8.73
CA TRP A 178 -8.90 9.69 -8.63
C TRP A 178 -8.56 10.16 -7.22
N VAL A 179 -8.11 11.40 -7.13
CA VAL A 179 -7.95 12.17 -5.89
C VAL A 179 -8.70 13.49 -6.05
N LYS A 180 -9.62 13.77 -5.11
CA LYS A 180 -10.31 15.06 -4.99
C LYS A 180 -9.59 15.90 -3.94
N VAL A 181 -9.39 17.17 -4.23
CA VAL A 181 -8.77 18.14 -3.33
C VAL A 181 -9.70 19.33 -3.14
N LYS A 182 -9.82 19.80 -1.90
CA LYS A 182 -10.67 20.95 -1.56
C LYS A 182 -9.85 22.10 -0.97
N PRO A 183 -9.23 22.95 -1.81
CA PRO A 183 -8.34 24.03 -1.35
C PRO A 183 -9.06 25.16 -0.63
N LYS A 184 -10.39 25.26 -0.77
CA LYS A 184 -11.26 26.15 0.01
C LYS A 184 -12.05 25.35 1.03
N PHE A 185 -11.73 25.50 2.30
CA PHE A 185 -12.33 24.69 3.35
C PHE A 185 -12.50 25.47 4.65
N CYS A 186 -13.43 24.99 5.48
CA CYS A 186 -13.65 25.50 6.82
C CYS A 186 -13.09 24.51 7.83
N GLU A 187 -12.22 24.98 8.70
CA GLU A 187 -11.77 24.26 9.88
C GLU A 187 -12.66 24.63 11.07
N ARG A 188 -13.21 23.63 11.74
CA ARG A 188 -13.97 23.82 12.97
C ARG A 188 -13.08 23.54 14.16
N LYS A 189 -12.81 24.58 14.95
CA LYS A 189 -12.04 24.47 16.17
C LYS A 189 -12.97 24.29 17.34
N TYR A 190 -12.91 23.12 17.96
CA TYR A 190 -13.74 22.81 19.12
C TYR A 190 -13.43 23.74 20.30
N ARG A 191 -14.44 24.44 20.81
CA ARG A 191 -14.30 25.41 21.92
C ARG A 191 -14.94 24.96 23.23
N GLY A 192 -15.40 23.72 23.29
CA GLY A 192 -16.11 23.17 24.44
C GLY A 192 -17.62 23.10 24.20
N ARG A 193 -18.30 22.25 24.96
CA ARG A 193 -19.70 21.84 24.71
C ARG A 193 -20.73 22.98 24.76
N LEU A 194 -20.40 24.11 25.39
CA LEU A 194 -21.33 25.22 25.67
C LEU A 194 -21.12 26.45 24.76
N ILE A 195 -20.10 26.43 23.91
CA ILE A 195 -19.78 27.51 22.99
C ILE A 195 -19.75 26.90 21.60
N GLU A 196 -20.33 27.59 20.62
CA GLU A 196 -20.22 27.15 19.22
C GLU A 196 -18.75 27.08 18.81
N ASP A 197 -18.44 26.06 18.02
CA ASP A 197 -17.11 25.90 17.47
C ASP A 197 -16.73 27.12 16.64
N GLU A 198 -15.47 27.50 16.72
CA GLU A 198 -14.96 28.58 15.89
C GLU A 198 -14.74 28.05 14.48
N GLU A 199 -15.37 28.71 13.50
CA GLU A 199 -15.21 28.41 12.09
C GLU A 199 -14.12 29.30 11.49
N ILE A 200 -13.03 28.67 11.03
CA ILE A 200 -11.91 29.34 10.37
C ILE A 200 -11.96 28.96 8.89
N TRP A 201 -12.18 29.95 8.03
CA TRP A 201 -12.20 29.74 6.58
C TRP A 201 -10.82 29.93 5.98
N HIS A 202 -10.40 28.94 5.20
CA HIS A 202 -9.14 28.92 4.47
C HIS A 202 -9.42 28.95 2.97
N ASP A 203 -8.70 29.81 2.24
CA ASP A 203 -8.67 29.84 0.78
C ASP A 203 -7.22 29.69 0.31
N LEU A 204 -6.87 28.48 -0.14
CA LEU A 204 -5.54 28.12 -0.62
C LEU A 204 -5.55 27.77 -2.11
N GLU A 205 -6.59 28.19 -2.83
CA GLU A 205 -6.78 27.83 -4.24
C GLU A 205 -5.66 28.37 -5.12
N GLY A 206 -5.18 29.59 -4.86
CA GLY A 206 -4.10 30.21 -5.62
C GLY A 206 -2.78 29.42 -5.51
N GLU A 207 -2.42 29.04 -4.29
CA GLU A 207 -1.24 28.24 -3.96
C GLU A 207 -1.33 26.85 -4.57
N PHE A 208 -2.50 26.21 -4.44
CA PHE A 208 -2.77 24.90 -5.03
C PHE A 208 -2.59 24.94 -6.56
N ILE A 209 -3.27 25.86 -7.26
CA ILE A 209 -3.17 26.01 -8.72
C ILE A 209 -1.73 26.29 -9.15
N LYS A 210 -0.98 27.10 -8.38
CA LYS A 210 0.44 27.38 -8.66
C LYS A 210 1.28 26.11 -8.59
N GLY A 211 1.09 25.26 -7.58
CA GLY A 211 1.75 23.96 -7.46
C GLY A 211 1.40 23.02 -8.61
N MET A 212 0.11 22.90 -8.94
CA MET A 212 -0.35 22.07 -10.07
C MET A 212 0.25 22.52 -11.39
N LYS A 213 0.34 23.83 -11.65
CA LYS A 213 0.97 24.38 -12.86
C LYS A 213 2.48 24.15 -12.90
N LYS A 214 3.18 24.32 -11.77
CA LYS A 214 4.63 24.12 -11.67
C LYS A 214 5.05 22.73 -12.17
N TYR A 215 4.31 21.70 -11.76
CA TYR A 215 4.58 20.33 -12.16
C TYR A 215 3.73 19.85 -13.34
N SER A 216 2.92 20.72 -13.97
CA SER A 216 2.01 20.34 -15.06
C SER A 216 1.13 19.13 -14.70
N ILE A 217 0.58 19.12 -13.49
CA ILE A 217 -0.32 18.07 -13.02
C ILE A 217 -1.71 18.32 -13.63
N PRO A 218 -2.27 17.39 -14.42
CA PRO A 218 -3.61 17.52 -14.95
C PRO A 218 -4.65 17.42 -13.84
N TYR A 219 -5.69 18.25 -13.92
CA TYR A 219 -6.84 18.22 -13.02
C TYR A 219 -8.09 18.73 -13.71
N GLU A 220 -9.25 18.41 -13.14
CA GLU A 220 -10.54 19.00 -13.49
C GLU A 220 -11.11 19.73 -12.29
N ALA A 221 -11.78 20.86 -12.52
CA ALA A 221 -12.41 21.64 -11.46
C ALA A 221 -13.93 21.39 -11.48
N GLU A 222 -14.49 21.01 -10.34
CA GLU A 222 -15.91 20.70 -10.18
C GLU A 222 -16.36 21.15 -8.78
N ASP A 223 -17.37 22.02 -8.69
CA ASP A 223 -17.98 22.48 -7.43
C ASP A 223 -16.99 22.94 -6.33
N GLY A 224 -15.94 23.66 -6.73
CA GLY A 224 -14.90 24.16 -5.81
C GLY A 224 -13.91 23.08 -5.33
N MET A 225 -13.95 21.90 -5.95
CA MET A 225 -13.03 20.80 -5.77
C MET A 225 -12.19 20.62 -7.04
N TYR A 226 -11.01 20.03 -6.86
CA TYR A 226 -10.07 19.73 -7.92
C TYR A 226 -9.83 18.22 -7.98
N ILE A 227 -10.11 17.61 -9.12
CA ILE A 227 -10.04 16.17 -9.31
C ILE A 227 -8.82 15.83 -10.16
N VAL A 228 -7.95 15.00 -9.60
CA VAL A 228 -6.76 14.47 -10.27
C VAL A 228 -7.01 13.00 -10.56
N TYR A 229 -7.10 12.64 -11.84
CA TYR A 229 -7.40 11.27 -12.26
C TYR A 229 -6.13 10.44 -12.45
N GLY A 230 -6.12 9.25 -11.86
CA GLY A 230 -5.22 8.17 -12.25
C GLY A 230 -5.78 7.37 -13.42
N TYR A 231 -7.09 7.10 -13.40
CA TYR A 231 -7.82 6.41 -14.46
C TYR A 231 -9.18 7.07 -14.72
N ARG A 232 -9.61 7.04 -15.98
CA ARG A 232 -10.94 7.47 -16.43
C ARG A 232 -11.30 6.82 -17.77
#